data_AF-A0A9J5YXA5-F1
#
_entry.id   AF-A0A9J5YXA5-F1
#
_cell.length_a   1.000
_cell.length_b   1.000
_cell.length_c   1.000
_cell.angle_alpha   90.00
_cell.angle_beta   90.00
_cell.angle_gamma   90.00
#
_symmetry.space_group_name_H-M   'P 1'
#
loop_
_entity.id
_entity.type
_entity.pdbx_description
1 polymer ?
#
loop_
_entity_poly.entity_id
_entity_poly.type
_entity_poly.pdbx_seq_one_letter_code
_entity_poly.pdbx_strand_id
1 'polypeptide(L)'
;MKLAPREIEKLMLHNAGYLAQKRLARAQLLNYTEAVALIATQVLEFVRDGDKSVAELMDIGRQLLGRRQVLPTVPHLLDCVQVEGTFPDGTKLITIHDPIACENGNLDLALHGSFLPVPPQEKFPVIEDSKIPGQMCFGGGLIVLNPQRKAVILKVTNTGDRPIQVFVFIEFLPSFMLYNIPLLDPVGSHYHFIEVNPSLIFDRLRAHGMRLNIPAGAATRFEPGETRSVVLIGISGKRVIRGGNAIADCPVDDAKVMTLMGSLSEGGFGHLEEPNPRSGSIVNFFLLELP
;
A
#
# COMPACT_ATOMS: atom_id res chain seq x y z
N MET A 1 9.35 -19.30 -35.97
CA MET A 1 9.78 -19.11 -34.56
C MET A 1 8.86 -19.93 -33.66
N LYS A 2 9.34 -20.44 -32.51
CA LYS A 2 8.52 -21.15 -31.53
C LYS A 2 8.02 -20.16 -30.46
N LEU A 3 7.15 -19.23 -30.87
CA LEU A 3 6.71 -18.14 -30.00
C LEU A 3 5.73 -18.62 -28.94
N ALA A 4 6.02 -18.32 -27.68
CA ALA A 4 5.10 -18.45 -26.56
C ALA A 4 4.04 -17.33 -26.60
N PRO A 5 2.84 -17.53 -26.01
CA PRO A 5 1.79 -16.51 -25.97
C PRO A 5 2.26 -15.14 -25.43
N ARG A 6 3.05 -15.14 -24.34
CA ARG A 6 3.64 -13.92 -23.77
C ARG A 6 4.53 -13.15 -24.75
N GLU A 7 5.21 -13.83 -25.67
CA GLU A 7 6.09 -13.19 -26.65
C GLU A 7 5.26 -12.53 -27.76
N ILE A 8 4.12 -13.12 -28.12
CA ILE A 8 3.16 -12.53 -29.07
C ILE A 8 2.54 -11.27 -28.45
N GLU A 9 2.16 -11.31 -27.17
CA GLU A 9 1.63 -10.14 -26.46
C GLU A 9 2.66 -9.01 -26.36
N LYS A 10 3.92 -9.32 -26.06
CA LYS A 10 5.00 -8.33 -26.02
C LYS A 10 5.29 -7.71 -27.38
N LEU A 11 5.13 -8.48 -28.47
CA LEU A 11 5.21 -7.95 -29.82
C LEU A 11 4.06 -6.98 -30.12
N MET A 12 2.84 -7.28 -29.68
CA MET A 12 1.70 -6.36 -29.79
C MET A 12 1.92 -5.07 -28.98
N LEU A 13 2.46 -5.18 -27.77
CA LEU A 13 2.85 -4.04 -26.93
C LEU A 13 3.90 -3.17 -27.64
N HIS A 14 4.96 -3.79 -28.17
CA HIS A 14 6.00 -3.09 -28.93
C HIS A 14 5.42 -2.34 -30.15
N ASN A 15 4.49 -2.96 -30.89
CA ASN A 15 3.82 -2.29 -32.02
C ASN A 15 3.02 -1.05 -31.58
N ALA A 16 2.33 -1.13 -30.43
CA ALA A 16 1.63 0.01 -29.87
C ALA A 16 2.61 1.12 -29.42
N GLY A 17 3.73 0.76 -28.80
CA GLY A 17 4.79 1.70 -28.45
C GLY A 17 5.41 2.37 -29.67
N TYR A 18 5.72 1.62 -30.72
CA TYR A 18 6.24 2.18 -31.97
C TYR A 18 5.24 3.11 -32.68
N LEU A 19 3.94 2.81 -32.60
CA LEU A 19 2.90 3.74 -33.05
C LEU A 19 2.94 5.06 -32.27
N ALA A 20 3.10 5.00 -30.94
CA ALA A 20 3.25 6.17 -30.09
C ALA A 20 4.54 6.94 -30.39
N GLN A 21 5.67 6.26 -30.62
CA GLN A 21 6.93 6.89 -31.04
C GLN A 21 6.78 7.66 -32.36
N LYS A 22 6.11 7.08 -33.36
CA LYS A 22 5.81 7.78 -34.63
C LYS A 22 4.94 9.02 -34.43
N ARG A 23 4.04 9.02 -33.44
CA ARG A 23 3.20 10.17 -33.06
C ARG A 23 4.04 11.24 -32.38
N LEU A 24 4.85 10.84 -31.41
CA LEU A 24 5.80 11.71 -30.72
C LEU A 24 6.77 12.38 -31.70
N ALA A 25 7.37 11.62 -32.62
CA ALA A 25 8.34 12.10 -33.61
C ALA A 25 7.79 13.18 -34.57
N ARG A 26 6.47 13.24 -34.75
CA ARG A 26 5.79 14.32 -35.49
C ARG A 26 5.14 15.37 -34.58
N ALA A 27 5.60 15.46 -33.34
CA ALA A 27 5.19 16.39 -32.30
C ALA A 27 3.69 16.33 -31.93
N GLN A 28 3.12 15.13 -31.87
CA GLN A 28 1.80 14.93 -31.27
C GLN A 28 1.92 14.71 -29.77
N LEU A 29 1.01 15.31 -29.02
CA LEU A 29 0.86 15.08 -27.58
C LEU A 29 0.24 13.70 -27.35
N LEU A 30 0.93 12.87 -26.59
CA LEU A 30 0.49 11.50 -26.33
C LEU A 30 -0.64 11.47 -25.29
N ASN A 31 -1.65 10.64 -25.53
CA ASN A 31 -2.64 10.31 -24.50
C ASN A 31 -2.11 9.26 -23.51
N TYR A 32 -2.91 8.91 -22.50
CA TYR A 32 -2.56 7.94 -21.46
C TYR A 32 -2.07 6.61 -22.05
N THR A 33 -2.84 6.01 -22.96
CA THR A 33 -2.55 4.70 -23.55
C THR A 33 -1.27 4.71 -24.37
N GLU A 34 -1.02 5.79 -25.11
CA GLU A 34 0.18 5.97 -25.92
C GLU A 34 1.42 6.17 -25.05
N ALA A 35 1.31 6.94 -23.97
CA ALA A 35 2.40 7.14 -23.01
C ALA A 35 2.79 5.82 -22.34
N VAL A 36 1.82 5.05 -21.84
CA VAL A 36 2.05 3.71 -21.26
C VAL A 36 2.77 2.80 -22.26
N ALA A 37 2.26 2.71 -23.49
CA ALA A 37 2.82 1.83 -24.51
C ALA A 37 4.26 2.22 -24.89
N LEU A 38 4.53 3.52 -25.06
CA LEU A 38 5.88 4.01 -25.37
C LEU A 38 6.85 3.69 -24.24
N ILE A 39 6.51 4.06 -22.99
CA ILE A 39 7.38 3.84 -21.84
C ILE A 39 7.67 2.35 -21.65
N ALA A 40 6.64 1.50 -21.67
CA ALA A 40 6.80 0.06 -21.51
C ALA A 40 7.66 -0.56 -22.62
N THR A 41 7.47 -0.10 -23.86
CA THR A 41 8.26 -0.57 -25.01
C THR A 41 9.71 -0.16 -24.89
N GLN A 42 10.00 1.11 -24.55
CA GLN A 42 11.38 1.58 -24.40
C GLN A 42 12.12 0.86 -23.28
N VAL A 43 11.44 0.60 -22.17
CA VAL A 43 12.03 -0.20 -21.08
C VAL A 43 12.39 -1.59 -21.57
N LEU A 44 11.53 -2.25 -22.35
CA LEU A 44 11.84 -3.56 -22.93
C LEU A 44 13.03 -3.53 -23.90
N GLU A 45 13.18 -2.48 -24.69
CA GLU A 45 14.35 -2.31 -25.58
C GLU A 45 15.64 -2.13 -24.77
N PHE A 46 15.64 -1.31 -23.72
CA PHE A 46 16.82 -1.19 -22.85
C PHE A 46 17.14 -2.48 -22.08
N VAL A 47 16.11 -3.25 -21.68
CA VAL A 47 16.33 -4.60 -21.13
C VAL A 47 17.01 -5.49 -22.17
N ARG A 48 16.63 -5.37 -23.44
CA ARG A 48 17.19 -6.17 -24.53
C ARG A 48 18.64 -5.79 -24.86
N ASP A 49 19.01 -4.52 -24.72
CA ASP A 49 20.40 -4.05 -24.86
C ASP A 49 21.31 -4.67 -23.79
N GLY A 50 20.76 -4.90 -22.58
CA GLY A 50 21.42 -5.68 -21.53
C GLY A 50 22.52 -4.95 -20.77
N ASP A 51 22.62 -3.62 -20.92
CA ASP A 51 23.59 -2.75 -20.27
C ASP A 51 23.04 -2.02 -19.02
N LYS A 52 21.73 -2.16 -18.73
CA LYS A 52 21.06 -1.49 -17.61
C LYS A 52 20.49 -2.47 -16.60
N SER A 53 20.61 -2.12 -15.33
CA SER A 53 19.96 -2.78 -14.20
C SER A 53 18.49 -2.35 -14.07
N VAL A 54 17.70 -3.10 -13.28
CA VAL A 54 16.32 -2.74 -12.96
C VAL A 54 16.22 -1.33 -12.37
N ALA A 55 17.11 -0.97 -11.44
CA ALA A 55 17.11 0.34 -10.79
C ALA A 55 17.36 1.48 -11.79
N GLU A 56 18.32 1.33 -12.69
CA GLU A 56 18.60 2.33 -13.73
C GLU A 56 17.41 2.51 -14.68
N LEU A 57 16.70 1.42 -15.02
CA LEU A 57 15.51 1.48 -15.86
C LEU A 57 14.32 2.17 -15.18
N MET A 58 14.19 2.04 -13.86
CA MET A 58 13.20 2.80 -13.09
C MET A 58 13.45 4.31 -13.23
N ASP A 59 14.71 4.74 -13.22
CA ASP A 59 15.08 6.16 -13.37
C ASP A 59 15.02 6.63 -14.82
N ILE A 60 15.47 5.83 -15.79
CA ILE A 60 15.38 6.14 -17.23
C ILE A 60 13.92 6.28 -17.66
N GLY A 61 13.04 5.41 -17.17
CA GLY A 61 11.61 5.45 -17.49
C GLY A 61 10.94 6.79 -17.17
N ARG A 62 11.40 7.49 -16.12
CA ARG A 62 10.89 8.82 -15.72
C ARG A 62 11.41 9.96 -16.58
N GLN A 63 12.41 9.71 -17.40
CA GLN A 63 13.04 10.69 -18.26
C GLN A 63 12.47 10.66 -19.68
N LEU A 64 11.73 9.63 -20.08
CA LEU A 64 11.31 9.45 -21.47
C LEU A 64 10.33 10.56 -21.93
N LEU A 65 9.31 10.83 -21.13
CA LEU A 65 8.24 11.77 -21.48
C LEU A 65 8.11 12.85 -20.41
N GLY A 66 8.03 14.11 -20.85
CA GLY A 66 7.71 15.24 -19.99
C GLY A 66 6.27 15.71 -20.17
N ARG A 67 5.85 16.66 -19.33
CA ARG A 67 4.50 17.26 -19.37
C ARG A 67 4.14 17.83 -20.74
N ARG A 68 5.13 18.42 -21.44
CA ARG A 68 4.93 18.98 -22.77
C ARG A 68 4.74 17.94 -23.87
N GLN A 69 5.08 16.67 -23.64
CA GLN A 69 4.96 15.60 -24.66
C GLN A 69 3.66 14.80 -24.55
N VAL A 70 2.86 15.05 -23.53
CA VAL A 70 1.63 14.31 -23.25
C VAL A 70 0.44 15.27 -23.14
N LEU A 71 -0.77 14.75 -23.22
CA LEU A 71 -1.97 15.55 -22.92
C LEU A 71 -1.98 15.94 -21.44
N PRO A 72 -2.55 17.11 -21.07
CA PRO A 72 -2.52 17.63 -19.70
C PRO A 72 -3.11 16.70 -18.63
N THR A 73 -4.01 15.79 -19.01
CA THR A 73 -4.63 14.84 -18.10
C THR A 73 -3.74 13.63 -17.78
N VAL A 74 -2.72 13.35 -18.60
CA VAL A 74 -1.88 12.14 -18.45
C VAL A 74 -1.09 12.12 -17.14
N PRO A 75 -0.45 13.22 -16.68
CA PRO A 75 0.23 13.24 -15.39
C PRO A 75 -0.67 12.92 -14.18
N HIS A 76 -1.99 13.11 -14.32
CA HIS A 76 -2.96 12.81 -13.27
C HIS A 76 -3.52 11.38 -13.32
N LEU A 77 -3.36 10.71 -14.46
CA LEU A 77 -3.89 9.36 -14.68
C LEU A 77 -2.79 8.29 -14.60
N LEU A 78 -1.55 8.66 -14.89
CA LEU A 78 -0.44 7.74 -15.06
C LEU A 78 0.48 7.73 -13.83
N ASP A 79 0.05 7.03 -12.78
CA ASP A 79 0.82 6.89 -11.53
C ASP A 79 2.06 5.99 -11.71
N CYS A 80 1.91 4.89 -12.46
CA CYS A 80 3.02 4.01 -12.77
C CYS A 80 2.87 3.28 -14.10
N VAL A 81 4.00 2.83 -14.64
CA VAL A 81 4.05 1.89 -15.76
C VAL A 81 4.81 0.64 -15.30
N GLN A 82 4.20 -0.53 -15.52
CA GLN A 82 4.79 -1.82 -15.15
C GLN A 82 5.00 -2.68 -16.39
N VAL A 83 6.20 -3.27 -16.49
CA VAL A 83 6.50 -4.22 -17.55
C VAL A 83 7.54 -5.23 -17.09
N GLU A 84 7.34 -6.49 -17.45
CA GLU A 84 8.33 -7.55 -17.24
C GLU A 84 9.25 -7.71 -18.46
N GLY A 85 10.55 -7.67 -18.24
CA GLY A 85 11.57 -7.86 -19.27
C GLY A 85 12.48 -9.05 -18.97
N THR A 86 13.05 -9.67 -20.00
CA THR A 86 14.00 -10.79 -19.86
C THR A 86 15.42 -10.25 -19.87
N PHE A 87 16.00 -10.07 -18.69
CA PHE A 87 17.40 -9.70 -18.51
C PHE A 87 18.33 -10.90 -18.74
N PRO A 88 19.65 -10.68 -18.84
CA PRO A 88 20.63 -11.77 -18.86
C PRO A 88 20.52 -12.74 -17.67
N ASP A 89 20.01 -12.27 -16.53
CA ASP A 89 19.81 -13.04 -15.30
C ASP A 89 18.35 -13.48 -15.07
N GLY A 90 17.53 -13.46 -16.13
CA GLY A 90 16.13 -13.92 -16.13
C GLY A 90 15.10 -12.80 -16.12
N THR A 91 13.82 -13.18 -16.06
CA THR A 91 12.71 -12.22 -16.14
C THR A 91 12.56 -11.45 -14.82
N LYS A 92 12.49 -10.11 -14.91
CA LYS A 92 12.27 -9.21 -13.77
C LYS A 92 11.14 -8.23 -14.08
N LEU A 93 10.41 -7.82 -13.04
CA LEU A 93 9.42 -6.75 -13.11
C LEU A 93 10.10 -5.39 -12.95
N ILE A 94 9.82 -4.46 -13.86
CA ILE A 94 10.20 -3.05 -13.73
C ILE A 94 8.93 -2.25 -13.47
N THR A 95 8.96 -1.39 -12.44
CA THR A 95 7.88 -0.44 -12.12
C THR A 95 8.43 0.97 -12.14
N ILE A 96 7.91 1.80 -13.04
CA ILE A 96 8.32 3.20 -13.16
C ILE A 96 7.25 4.03 -12.47
N HIS A 97 7.61 4.60 -11.33
CA HIS A 97 6.73 5.49 -10.55
C HIS A 97 6.82 6.92 -11.08
N ASP A 98 5.68 7.60 -11.14
CA ASP A 98 5.57 8.99 -11.61
C ASP A 98 6.36 9.22 -12.91
N PRO A 99 6.03 8.48 -14.00
CA PRO A 99 6.81 8.51 -15.23
C PRO A 99 6.85 9.88 -15.90
N ILE A 100 5.85 10.74 -15.66
CA ILE A 100 5.80 12.11 -16.17
C ILE A 100 6.31 13.08 -15.08
N ALA A 101 7.60 13.01 -14.77
CA ALA A 101 8.20 13.74 -13.65
C ALA A 101 8.80 15.11 -14.04
N CYS A 102 9.04 15.35 -15.33
CA CYS A 102 9.77 16.51 -15.83
C CYS A 102 8.93 17.33 -16.81
N GLU A 103 9.35 18.56 -17.08
CA GLU A 103 8.65 19.45 -18.03
C GLU A 103 8.87 18.99 -19.48
N ASN A 104 10.12 18.66 -19.81
CA ASN A 104 10.51 18.08 -21.09
C ASN A 104 11.23 16.76 -20.84
N GLY A 105 10.77 15.71 -21.51
CA GLY A 105 11.46 14.43 -21.53
C GLY A 105 12.72 14.45 -22.41
N ASN A 106 13.58 13.46 -22.20
CA ASN A 106 14.70 13.13 -23.05
C ASN A 106 14.17 12.33 -24.27
N LEU A 107 13.95 13.04 -25.37
CA LEU A 107 13.37 12.47 -26.59
C LEU A 107 14.30 11.51 -27.32
N ASP A 108 15.62 11.63 -27.13
CA ASP A 108 16.59 10.66 -27.64
C ASP A 108 16.39 9.30 -26.96
N LEU A 109 16.17 9.30 -25.64
CA LEU A 109 15.83 8.08 -24.90
C LEU A 109 14.43 7.56 -25.25
N ALA A 110 13.45 8.44 -25.49
CA ALA A 110 12.08 8.04 -25.83
C ALA A 110 11.95 7.40 -27.23
N LEU A 111 12.89 7.73 -28.12
CA LEU A 111 12.95 7.26 -29.50
C LEU A 111 14.10 6.28 -29.73
N HIS A 112 14.74 5.78 -28.66
CA HIS A 112 15.82 4.81 -28.74
C HIS A 112 15.37 3.54 -29.47
N GLY A 113 16.25 3.03 -30.34
CA GLY A 113 15.98 1.86 -31.19
C GLY A 113 14.92 2.06 -32.29
N SER A 114 14.21 3.20 -32.32
CA SER A 114 13.14 3.43 -33.30
C SER A 114 13.63 3.91 -34.67
N PHE A 115 14.85 4.45 -34.73
CA PHE A 115 15.42 5.13 -35.92
C PHE A 115 14.58 6.29 -36.46
N LEU A 116 13.65 6.81 -35.66
CA LEU A 116 12.86 7.99 -36.01
C LEU A 116 13.64 9.27 -35.71
N PRO A 117 13.45 10.34 -36.50
CA PRO A 117 14.08 11.62 -36.22
C PRO A 117 13.53 12.22 -34.92
N VAL A 118 14.42 12.71 -34.06
CA VAL A 118 14.07 13.38 -32.82
C VAL A 118 13.47 14.76 -33.13
N PRO A 119 12.22 15.06 -32.72
CA PRO A 119 11.61 16.35 -32.99
C PRO A 119 12.19 17.42 -32.04
N PRO A 120 12.36 18.67 -32.51
CA PRO A 120 12.74 19.78 -31.65
C PRO A 120 11.71 20.02 -30.55
N GLN A 121 12.18 20.35 -29.34
CA GLN A 121 11.30 20.54 -28.18
C GLN A 121 10.31 21.71 -28.34
N GLU A 122 10.63 22.70 -29.17
CA GLU A 122 9.77 23.86 -29.42
C GLU A 122 8.45 23.48 -30.11
N LYS A 123 8.40 22.32 -30.77
CA LYS A 123 7.18 21.84 -31.45
C LYS A 123 6.08 21.40 -30.48
N PHE A 124 6.40 21.26 -29.19
CA PHE A 124 5.46 20.85 -28.16
C PHE A 124 4.96 22.08 -27.39
N PRO A 125 3.71 22.55 -27.60
CA PRO A 125 3.22 23.72 -26.89
C PRO A 125 3.06 23.43 -25.39
N VAL A 126 3.21 24.46 -24.56
CA VAL A 126 2.80 24.41 -23.15
C VAL A 126 1.27 24.51 -23.13
N ILE A 127 0.61 23.52 -22.53
CA ILE A 127 -0.84 23.53 -22.36
C ILE A 127 -1.13 23.54 -20.87
N GLU A 128 -1.79 24.59 -20.40
CA GLU A 128 -2.36 24.65 -19.07
C GLU A 128 -3.80 24.13 -19.13
N ASP A 129 -4.08 23.02 -18.43
CA ASP A 129 -5.44 22.54 -18.18
C ASP A 129 -5.57 22.25 -16.69
N SER A 130 -6.63 22.75 -16.06
CA SER A 130 -6.89 22.61 -14.64
C SER A 130 -7.80 21.42 -14.31
N LYS A 131 -8.26 20.66 -15.32
CA LYS A 131 -9.21 19.56 -15.11
C LYS A 131 -8.48 18.26 -14.77
N ILE A 132 -8.74 17.76 -13.57
CA ILE A 132 -8.22 16.48 -13.08
C ILE A 132 -9.34 15.42 -13.20
N PRO A 133 -9.19 14.41 -14.10
CA PRO A 133 -10.19 13.35 -14.21
C PRO A 133 -10.34 12.57 -12.91
N GLY A 134 -11.58 12.32 -12.49
CA GLY A 134 -11.86 11.56 -11.27
C GLY A 134 -11.51 12.30 -9.96
N GLN A 135 -11.24 13.61 -10.00
CA GLN A 135 -10.93 14.39 -8.82
C GLN A 135 -12.03 14.29 -7.77
N MET A 136 -11.65 13.85 -6.56
CA MET A 136 -12.53 13.85 -5.41
C MET A 136 -12.45 15.22 -4.71
N CYS A 137 -13.61 15.87 -4.57
CA CYS A 137 -13.74 17.12 -3.83
C CYS A 137 -14.31 16.81 -2.44
N PHE A 138 -13.45 16.81 -1.43
CA PHE A 138 -13.88 16.57 -0.04
C PHE A 138 -14.36 17.87 0.61
N GLY A 139 -15.33 17.76 1.52
CA GLY A 139 -15.63 18.84 2.45
C GLY A 139 -14.48 19.06 3.43
N GLY A 140 -14.40 20.26 4.02
CA GLY A 140 -13.51 20.50 5.15
C GLY A 140 -13.98 19.77 6.41
N GLY A 141 -13.05 19.54 7.35
CA GLY A 141 -13.34 18.91 8.64
C GLY A 141 -12.64 17.57 8.82
N LEU A 142 -12.85 16.98 9.99
CA LEU A 142 -12.22 15.71 10.36
C LEU A 142 -13.30 14.68 10.75
N ILE A 143 -13.08 13.41 10.44
CA ILE A 143 -14.01 12.32 10.76
C ILE A 143 -13.60 11.65 12.07
N VAL A 144 -14.48 11.71 13.08
CA VAL A 144 -14.25 11.02 14.37
C VAL A 144 -14.51 9.53 14.20
N LEU A 145 -13.50 8.70 14.47
CA LEU A 145 -13.61 7.24 14.41
C LEU A 145 -14.21 6.69 15.70
N ASN A 146 -15.08 5.68 15.56
CA ASN A 146 -15.62 4.90 16.67
C ASN A 146 -16.21 5.75 17.83
N PRO A 147 -17.07 6.74 17.54
CA PRO A 147 -17.62 7.61 18.59
C PRO A 147 -18.39 6.81 19.64
N GLN A 148 -18.42 7.33 20.87
CA GLN A 148 -19.17 6.81 22.01
C GLN A 148 -18.76 5.40 22.47
N ARG A 149 -17.63 4.86 21.97
CA ARG A 149 -17.11 3.59 22.48
C ARG A 149 -16.30 3.80 23.74
N LYS A 150 -16.46 2.86 24.69
CA LYS A 150 -15.57 2.71 25.84
C LYS A 150 -14.16 2.46 25.32
N ALA A 151 -13.21 3.25 25.83
CA ALA A 151 -11.84 3.23 25.43
C ALA A 151 -10.88 3.26 26.64
N VAL A 152 -9.70 2.70 26.44
CA VAL A 152 -8.61 2.67 27.43
C VAL A 152 -7.29 2.89 26.72
N ILE A 153 -6.40 3.65 27.34
CA ILE A 153 -5.01 3.82 26.89
C ILE A 153 -4.14 2.87 27.69
N LEU A 154 -3.45 1.95 27.02
CA LEU A 154 -2.52 1.01 27.64
C LEU A 154 -1.11 1.23 27.12
N LYS A 155 -0.12 1.11 28.01
CA LYS A 155 1.28 1.07 27.63
C LYS A 155 1.67 -0.37 27.23
N VAL A 156 2.20 -0.52 26.02
CA VAL A 156 2.55 -1.82 25.43
C VAL A 156 4.05 -1.85 25.11
N THR A 157 4.74 -2.85 25.63
CA THR A 157 6.19 -3.05 25.44
C THR A 157 6.45 -4.33 24.64
N ASN A 158 7.26 -4.25 23.59
CA ASN A 158 7.77 -5.43 22.89
C ASN A 158 9.07 -5.92 23.53
N THR A 159 9.05 -7.09 24.15
CA THR A 159 10.25 -7.73 24.73
C THR A 159 10.85 -8.81 23.83
N GLY A 160 10.32 -8.99 22.62
CA GLY A 160 10.85 -9.91 21.62
C GLY A 160 12.09 -9.37 20.92
N ASP A 161 12.73 -10.24 20.15
CA ASP A 161 13.90 -9.97 19.31
C ASP A 161 13.54 -9.58 17.87
N ARG A 162 12.23 -9.60 17.55
CA ARG A 162 11.69 -9.33 16.22
C ARG A 162 10.60 -8.26 16.28
N PRO A 163 10.41 -7.50 15.18
CA PRO A 163 9.33 -6.54 15.11
C PRO A 163 7.97 -7.24 15.14
N ILE A 164 7.03 -6.66 15.87
CA ILE A 164 5.66 -7.15 15.98
C ILE A 164 4.73 -6.09 15.43
N GLN A 165 3.99 -6.43 14.37
CA GLN A 165 2.91 -5.60 13.86
C GLN A 165 1.59 -6.30 14.17
N VAL A 166 0.71 -5.63 14.91
CA VAL A 166 -0.61 -6.18 15.25
C VAL A 166 -1.45 -6.17 13.98
N PHE A 167 -1.70 -7.35 13.39
CA PHE A 167 -2.37 -7.55 12.09
C PHE A 167 -3.08 -8.93 12.06
N VAL A 168 -4.31 -9.00 11.53
CA VAL A 168 -4.99 -10.25 11.13
C VAL A 168 -4.87 -10.44 9.61
N PHE A 169 -4.21 -11.50 9.15
CA PHE A 169 -4.38 -11.97 7.77
C PHE A 169 -5.82 -12.46 7.56
N ILE A 170 -6.62 -11.75 6.76
CA ILE A 170 -7.86 -12.28 6.23
C ILE A 170 -7.55 -12.84 4.85
N GLU A 171 -7.48 -14.18 4.73
CA GLU A 171 -7.53 -14.82 3.41
C GLU A 171 -8.93 -14.64 2.85
N PHE A 172 -9.09 -13.73 1.87
CA PHE A 172 -10.30 -13.72 1.03
C PHE A 172 -10.26 -14.97 0.13
N LEU A 173 -11.39 -15.70 0.08
CA LEU A 173 -11.56 -16.92 -0.71
C LEU A 173 -11.16 -16.74 -2.19
N PRO A 174 -10.64 -17.79 -2.85
CA PRO A 174 -9.87 -17.69 -4.09
C PRO A 174 -10.75 -17.65 -5.35
N SER A 175 -11.65 -16.68 -5.46
CA SER A 175 -12.46 -16.51 -6.70
C SER A 175 -12.12 -15.26 -7.51
N PHE A 176 -11.21 -14.41 -7.03
CA PHE A 176 -10.68 -13.28 -7.79
C PHE A 176 -9.15 -13.27 -7.70
N MET A 177 -8.52 -14.19 -8.43
CA MET A 177 -7.06 -14.25 -8.63
C MET A 177 -6.75 -14.11 -10.12
N LEU A 178 -6.89 -12.91 -10.66
CA LEU A 178 -6.04 -12.47 -11.76
C LEU A 178 -5.03 -11.50 -11.13
N TYR A 179 -3.75 -11.82 -11.27
CA TYR A 179 -2.60 -11.14 -10.67
C TYR A 179 -2.38 -11.49 -9.20
N ASN A 180 -1.38 -12.35 -8.96
CA ASN A 180 -0.73 -12.64 -7.67
C ASN A 180 -0.07 -11.39 -7.06
N ILE A 181 -0.83 -10.33 -6.86
CA ILE A 181 -0.51 -9.24 -5.96
C ILE A 181 -1.46 -9.46 -4.81
N PRO A 182 -1.01 -10.01 -3.67
CA PRO A 182 -1.89 -10.06 -2.52
C PRO A 182 -2.11 -8.60 -2.11
N LEU A 183 -3.29 -8.07 -2.44
CA LEU A 183 -3.87 -6.94 -1.72
C LEU A 183 -4.17 -7.47 -0.33
N LEU A 184 -3.11 -7.60 0.49
CA LEU A 184 -3.23 -7.75 1.92
C LEU A 184 -3.85 -6.45 2.41
N ASP A 185 -5.11 -6.46 2.82
CA ASP A 185 -5.61 -5.39 3.68
C ASP A 185 -5.22 -5.73 5.11
N PRO A 186 -4.27 -5.02 5.74
CA PRO A 186 -3.82 -5.40 7.05
C PRO A 186 -4.86 -5.08 8.13
N VAL A 187 -5.70 -6.03 8.53
CA VAL A 187 -6.71 -5.78 9.59
C VAL A 187 -6.11 -5.84 11.00
N GLY A 188 -5.13 -4.97 11.28
CA GLY A 188 -4.60 -4.76 12.64
C GLY A 188 -5.59 -4.09 13.58
N SER A 189 -6.35 -3.15 13.05
CA SER A 189 -7.42 -2.41 13.75
C SER A 189 -8.51 -3.29 14.41
N HIS A 190 -8.72 -4.52 13.94
CA HIS A 190 -9.78 -5.41 14.44
C HIS A 190 -9.27 -6.72 15.06
N TYR A 191 -7.95 -6.86 15.24
CA TYR A 191 -7.40 -7.95 16.01
C TYR A 191 -7.84 -7.85 17.49
N HIS A 192 -8.27 -8.95 18.10
CA HIS A 192 -8.61 -9.00 19.52
C HIS A 192 -7.35 -8.76 20.35
N PHE A 193 -7.25 -7.62 21.01
CA PHE A 193 -5.95 -7.15 21.53
C PHE A 193 -5.38 -8.06 22.63
N ILE A 194 -6.23 -8.78 23.36
CA ILE A 194 -5.82 -9.81 24.33
C ILE A 194 -5.09 -11.01 23.69
N GLU A 195 -5.35 -11.31 22.41
CA GLU A 195 -4.80 -12.45 21.68
C GLU A 195 -3.44 -12.15 21.02
N VAL A 196 -2.93 -10.92 21.12
CA VAL A 196 -1.70 -10.53 20.41
C VAL A 196 -0.48 -11.29 20.94
N ASN A 197 0.58 -11.30 20.14
CA ASN A 197 1.83 -12.01 20.39
C ASN A 197 2.26 -12.01 21.89
N PRO A 198 2.63 -13.16 22.47
CA PRO A 198 3.08 -13.30 23.86
C PRO A 198 4.20 -12.33 24.28
N SER A 199 5.10 -11.96 23.35
CA SER A 199 6.21 -11.04 23.60
C SER A 199 5.80 -9.57 23.77
N LEU A 200 4.52 -9.24 23.55
CA LEU A 200 3.97 -7.94 23.92
C LEU A 200 3.47 -7.98 25.37
N ILE A 201 4.08 -7.15 26.22
CA ILE A 201 3.72 -7.00 27.63
C ILE A 201 2.86 -5.76 27.80
N PHE A 202 1.66 -5.94 28.35
CA PHE A 202 0.69 -4.90 28.69
C PHE A 202 -0.40 -5.46 29.61
N ASP A 203 -1.34 -4.62 30.02
CA ASP A 203 -2.49 -5.05 30.82
C ASP A 203 -3.53 -5.82 29.96
N ARG A 204 -3.31 -7.13 29.83
CA ARG A 204 -4.20 -8.05 29.10
C ARG A 204 -5.62 -8.13 29.68
N LEU A 205 -5.79 -7.91 30.98
CA LEU A 205 -7.13 -7.90 31.60
C LEU A 205 -7.96 -6.76 31.01
N ARG A 206 -7.38 -5.56 30.94
CA ARG A 206 -8.06 -4.38 30.39
C ARG A 206 -8.19 -4.40 28.88
N ALA A 207 -7.41 -5.23 28.20
CA ALA A 207 -7.53 -5.48 26.77
C ALA A 207 -8.59 -6.54 26.41
N HIS A 208 -9.18 -7.23 27.38
CA HIS A 208 -10.23 -8.22 27.14
C HIS A 208 -11.44 -7.60 26.45
N GLY A 209 -11.85 -8.16 25.31
CA GLY A 209 -12.95 -7.61 24.51
C GLY A 209 -12.63 -6.26 23.85
N MET A 210 -11.36 -5.89 23.74
CA MET A 210 -10.91 -4.63 23.14
C MET A 210 -10.14 -4.85 21.83
N ARG A 211 -10.09 -3.82 20.99
CA ARG A 211 -9.30 -3.74 19.74
C ARG A 211 -8.71 -2.34 19.56
N LEU A 212 -7.74 -2.17 18.66
CA LEU A 212 -7.12 -0.86 18.41
C LEU A 212 -8.12 0.18 17.87
N ASN A 213 -8.09 1.39 18.41
CA ASN A 213 -8.84 2.54 17.92
C ASN A 213 -8.03 3.30 16.85
N ILE A 214 -7.86 2.66 15.70
CA ILE A 214 -7.15 3.21 14.52
C ILE A 214 -8.04 3.06 13.28
N PRO A 215 -7.74 3.73 12.15
CA PRO A 215 -8.46 3.53 10.90
C PRO A 215 -8.60 2.04 10.54
N ALA A 216 -9.76 1.65 10.02
CA ALA A 216 -9.96 0.28 9.56
C ALA A 216 -8.90 -0.07 8.49
N GLY A 217 -8.32 -1.26 8.55
CA GLY A 217 -7.20 -1.67 7.68
C GLY A 217 -5.83 -1.08 8.07
N ALA A 218 -5.72 -0.25 9.10
CA ALA A 218 -4.42 0.16 9.65
C ALA A 218 -3.91 -0.84 10.70
N ALA A 219 -2.62 -0.74 11.01
CA ALA A 219 -1.94 -1.55 12.02
C ALA A 219 -1.00 -0.67 12.88
N THR A 220 -0.62 -1.19 14.05
CA THR A 220 0.43 -0.59 14.90
C THR A 220 1.62 -1.53 14.97
N ARG A 221 2.81 -0.97 14.73
CA ARG A 221 4.09 -1.68 14.73
C ARG A 221 4.87 -1.35 16.00
N PHE A 222 5.51 -2.38 16.56
CA PHE A 222 6.38 -2.33 17.72
C PHE A 222 7.73 -2.92 17.35
N GLU A 223 8.78 -2.11 17.36
CA GLU A 223 10.16 -2.60 17.21
C GLU A 223 10.63 -3.36 18.47
N PRO A 224 11.65 -4.22 18.39
CA PRO A 224 12.25 -4.86 19.57
C PRO A 224 12.64 -3.84 20.65
N GLY A 225 12.17 -4.03 21.88
CA GLY A 225 12.41 -3.12 23.02
C GLY A 225 11.54 -1.85 23.02
N GLU A 226 10.76 -1.59 21.97
CA GLU A 226 9.92 -0.40 21.91
C GLU A 226 8.78 -0.47 22.92
N THR A 227 8.50 0.67 23.55
CA THR A 227 7.30 0.84 24.38
C THR A 227 6.45 1.98 23.88
N ARG A 228 5.17 1.73 23.62
CA ARG A 228 4.24 2.71 23.06
C ARG A 228 2.88 2.63 23.75
N SER A 229 2.23 3.77 23.95
CA SER A 229 0.85 3.83 24.40
C SER A 229 -0.11 3.67 23.22
N VAL A 230 -1.09 2.78 23.35
CA VAL A 230 -2.13 2.55 22.34
C VAL A 230 -3.52 2.80 22.92
N VAL A 231 -4.42 3.30 22.07
CA VAL A 231 -5.83 3.48 22.42
C VAL A 231 -6.58 2.23 21.99
N LEU A 232 -7.23 1.55 22.93
CA LEU A 232 -8.10 0.42 22.68
C LEU A 232 -9.55 0.80 22.88
N ILE A 233 -10.45 0.19 22.11
CA ILE A 233 -11.90 0.35 22.18
C ILE A 233 -12.61 -0.99 22.27
N GLY A 234 -13.77 -1.00 22.93
CA GLY A 234 -14.61 -2.19 23.01
C GLY A 234 -15.06 -2.70 21.63
N ILE A 235 -15.01 -4.02 21.45
CA ILE A 235 -15.68 -4.68 20.32
C ILE A 235 -17.20 -4.49 20.45
N SER A 236 -17.91 -4.52 19.32
CA SER A 236 -19.37 -4.34 19.26
C SER A 236 -20.02 -5.55 18.60
N GLY A 237 -21.27 -5.42 18.14
CA GLY A 237 -22.06 -6.55 17.65
C GLY A 237 -22.38 -7.54 18.78
N LYS A 238 -22.27 -8.85 18.49
CA LYS A 238 -22.51 -9.91 19.48
C LYS A 238 -21.45 -9.99 20.59
N ARG A 239 -20.37 -9.20 20.49
CA ARG A 239 -19.22 -9.20 21.42
C ARG A 239 -18.71 -10.62 21.71
N VAL A 240 -18.37 -11.35 20.66
CA VAL A 240 -17.81 -12.70 20.76
C VAL A 240 -16.40 -12.67 20.19
N ILE A 241 -15.42 -13.09 20.99
CA ILE A 241 -14.04 -13.26 20.56
C ILE A 241 -13.92 -14.65 19.92
N ARG A 242 -13.23 -14.73 18.78
CA ARG A 242 -12.96 -15.96 18.02
C ARG A 242 -11.58 -15.88 17.37
N GLY A 243 -10.92 -17.03 17.23
CA GLY A 243 -9.62 -17.13 16.55
C GLY A 243 -8.46 -16.59 17.37
N GLY A 244 -7.45 -16.03 16.71
CA GLY A 244 -6.22 -15.57 17.38
C GLY A 244 -5.40 -16.75 17.91
N ASN A 245 -5.02 -16.68 19.19
CA ASN A 245 -4.35 -17.78 19.90
C ASN A 245 -5.33 -18.63 20.72
N ALA A 246 -6.64 -18.43 20.51
CA ALA A 246 -7.72 -19.13 21.21
C ALA A 246 -7.67 -18.99 22.75
N ILE A 247 -7.11 -17.88 23.26
CA ILE A 247 -7.02 -17.61 24.70
C ILE A 247 -8.40 -17.28 25.27
N ALA A 248 -9.17 -16.48 24.55
CA ALA A 248 -10.43 -15.91 24.96
C ALA A 248 -11.55 -16.21 23.95
N ASP A 249 -11.57 -17.42 23.35
CA ASP A 249 -12.60 -17.83 22.39
C ASP A 249 -13.98 -18.03 23.05
N CYS A 250 -14.62 -16.93 23.43
CA CYS A 250 -15.92 -16.93 24.09
C CYS A 250 -16.65 -15.58 23.91
N PRO A 251 -17.95 -15.52 24.25
CA PRO A 251 -18.64 -14.25 24.47
C PRO A 251 -17.91 -13.42 25.54
N VAL A 252 -17.71 -12.13 25.28
CA VAL A 252 -17.03 -11.21 26.20
C VAL A 252 -17.87 -11.06 27.46
N ASP A 253 -17.34 -11.56 28.57
CA ASP A 253 -17.94 -11.50 29.90
C ASP A 253 -16.88 -11.01 30.90
N ASP A 254 -17.08 -9.82 31.46
CA ASP A 254 -16.15 -9.19 32.39
C ASP A 254 -16.01 -10.00 33.70
N ALA A 255 -17.00 -10.84 34.05
CA ALA A 255 -16.94 -11.70 35.24
C ALA A 255 -16.02 -12.93 35.06
N LYS A 256 -15.74 -13.34 33.81
CA LYS A 256 -14.92 -14.53 33.49
C LYS A 256 -13.47 -14.20 33.16
N VAL A 257 -13.08 -12.93 33.24
CA VAL A 257 -11.72 -12.49 32.91
C VAL A 257 -10.69 -13.13 33.85
N MET A 258 -11.04 -13.32 35.13
CA MET A 258 -10.15 -13.96 36.10
C MET A 258 -9.82 -15.42 35.75
N THR A 259 -10.76 -16.16 35.15
CA THR A 259 -10.49 -17.52 34.68
C THR A 259 -9.55 -17.57 33.47
N LEU A 260 -9.55 -16.51 32.64
CA LEU A 260 -8.66 -16.39 31.48
C LEU A 260 -7.19 -16.13 31.87
N MET A 261 -6.95 -15.60 33.08
CA MET A 261 -5.58 -15.36 33.58
C MET A 261 -4.77 -16.64 33.78
N GLY A 262 -5.45 -17.74 34.13
CA GLY A 262 -4.81 -19.06 34.20
C GLY A 262 -4.26 -19.45 32.83
N SER A 263 -5.10 -19.40 31.80
CA SER A 263 -4.73 -19.73 30.41
C SER A 263 -3.67 -18.79 29.84
N LEU A 264 -3.71 -17.50 30.17
CA LEU A 264 -2.67 -16.53 29.78
C LEU A 264 -1.30 -16.88 30.38
N SER A 265 -1.29 -17.24 31.67
CA SER A 265 -0.06 -17.59 32.39
C SER A 265 0.53 -18.92 31.88
N GLU A 266 -0.32 -19.93 31.65
CA GLU A 266 0.07 -21.22 31.06
C GLU A 266 0.60 -21.06 29.64
N GLY A 267 -0.02 -20.19 28.83
CA GLY A 267 0.40 -19.89 27.46
C GLY A 267 1.63 -18.98 27.35
N GLY A 268 2.19 -18.51 28.46
CA GLY A 268 3.37 -17.63 28.48
C GLY A 268 3.12 -16.24 27.90
N PHE A 269 1.87 -15.75 27.93
CA PHE A 269 1.53 -14.44 27.40
C PHE A 269 1.95 -13.32 28.37
N GLY A 270 2.77 -12.40 27.88
CA GLY A 270 3.25 -11.25 28.65
C GLY A 270 2.10 -10.40 29.18
N HIS A 271 2.00 -10.32 30.51
CA HIS A 271 1.00 -9.53 31.22
C HIS A 271 1.69 -8.65 32.27
N LEU A 272 1.29 -7.38 32.32
CA LEU A 272 1.69 -6.45 33.37
C LEU A 272 0.49 -5.56 33.71
N GLU A 273 0.01 -5.65 34.94
CA GLU A 273 -1.11 -4.85 35.42
C GLU A 273 -0.77 -3.35 35.41
N GLU A 274 -1.63 -2.53 34.81
CA GLU A 274 -1.50 -1.09 34.84
C GLU A 274 -2.50 -0.55 35.87
N PRO A 275 -2.07 0.05 36.99
CA PRO A 275 -2.98 0.38 38.10
C PRO A 275 -3.98 1.50 37.73
N ASN A 276 -3.53 2.54 37.02
CA ASN A 276 -4.33 3.72 36.68
C ASN A 276 -4.23 4.15 35.20
N PRO A 277 -4.61 3.31 34.23
CA PRO A 277 -4.66 3.70 32.83
C PRO A 277 -5.82 4.66 32.61
N ARG A 278 -5.59 5.60 31.69
CA ARG A 278 -6.62 6.54 31.27
C ARG A 278 -7.71 5.77 30.54
N SER A 279 -8.94 5.82 31.06
CA SER A 279 -10.12 5.19 30.46
C SER A 279 -11.24 6.21 30.31
N GLY A 280 -12.16 5.97 29.39
CA GLY A 280 -13.28 6.90 29.15
C GLY A 280 -14.06 6.52 27.91
N SER A 281 -14.87 7.45 27.40
CA SER A 281 -15.58 7.29 26.12
C SER A 281 -14.98 8.18 25.05
N ILE A 282 -15.04 7.74 23.79
CA ILE A 282 -14.60 8.56 22.65
C ILE A 282 -15.64 9.65 22.40
N VAL A 283 -15.29 10.89 22.71
CA VAL A 283 -16.16 12.06 22.49
C VAL A 283 -15.62 12.97 21.40
N ASN A 284 -14.28 13.08 21.29
CA ASN A 284 -13.57 13.84 20.26
C ASN A 284 -12.21 13.18 19.92
N PHE A 285 -11.51 13.69 18.89
CA PHE A 285 -10.27 13.17 18.28
C PHE A 285 -9.21 12.55 19.21
N PHE A 286 -9.11 13.00 20.46
CA PHE A 286 -8.14 12.51 21.45
C PHE A 286 -8.67 12.44 22.90
N LEU A 287 -9.92 12.84 23.16
CA LEU A 287 -10.41 13.01 24.52
C LEU A 287 -11.23 11.79 24.95
N LEU A 288 -10.67 11.08 25.93
CA LEU A 288 -11.42 10.24 26.83
C LEU A 288 -12.12 11.15 27.84
N GLU A 289 -13.45 11.17 27.86
CA GLU A 289 -14.17 11.68 29.03
C GLU A 289 -14.05 10.64 30.15
N LEU A 290 -13.36 11.03 31.23
CA LEU A 290 -13.35 10.28 32.48
C LEU A 290 -14.77 10.34 33.09
N PRO A 291 -15.33 9.22 33.58
CA PRO A 291 -16.59 9.23 34.31
C PRO A 291 -16.48 9.98 35.65
#